data_AF-A0A954RGU2-F1
#
_entry.id   AF-A0A954RGU2-F1
#
_cell.length_a   1.000
_cell.length_b   1.000
_cell.length_c   1.000
_cell.angle_alpha   90.00
_cell.angle_beta   90.00
_cell.angle_gamma   90.00
#
_symmetry.space_group_name_H-M   'P 1'
#
loop_
_entity.id
_entity.type
_entity.pdbx_description
1 polymer ?
#
loop_
_entity_poly.entity_id
_entity_poly.type
_entity_poly.pdbx_seq_one_letter_code
_entity_poly.pdbx_strand_id
1 'polypeptide(L)'
;MSQRFHIGDSVKWKWETGWGEGQIRERFTERVTRQINGADITRNATNDEPAYLIEQADGGRVLKSQSEIKHDSPGDALCSRPVSLNKCELLP
;
A
#
# COMPACT_ATOMS: atom_id res chain seq x y z
N MET A 1 -2.31 1.72 -16.13
CA MET A 1 -2.72 1.87 -14.71
C MET A 1 -1.71 1.13 -13.85
N SER A 2 -0.72 1.82 -13.30
CA SER A 2 0.35 1.20 -12.51
C SER A 2 -0.21 0.76 -11.16
N GLN A 3 -0.53 -0.53 -11.04
CA GLN A 3 -0.87 -1.12 -9.74
C GLN A 3 0.38 -1.03 -8.87
N ARG A 4 0.37 -0.15 -7.87
CA ARG A 4 1.53 0.07 -7.00
C ARG A 4 1.63 -0.96 -5.87
N PHE A 5 0.56 -1.72 -5.63
CA PHE A 5 0.46 -2.66 -4.52
C PHE A 5 -0.24 -3.95 -4.96
N HIS A 6 0.28 -5.09 -4.50
CA HIS A 6 -0.26 -6.42 -4.76
C HIS A 6 -0.81 -7.04 -3.49
N ILE A 7 -1.67 -8.05 -3.67
CA ILE A 7 -2.16 -8.86 -2.54
C ILE A 7 -0.98 -9.63 -1.96
N GLY A 8 -0.77 -9.53 -0.65
CA GLY A 8 0.38 -10.06 0.07
C GLY A 8 1.51 -9.06 0.32
N ASP A 9 1.46 -7.87 -0.29
CA ASP A 9 2.46 -6.83 -0.01
C ASP A 9 2.33 -6.30 1.42
N SER A 10 3.48 -6.14 2.08
CA SER A 10 3.60 -5.42 3.33
C SER A 10 3.57 -3.92 3.08
N VAL A 11 2.63 -3.25 3.72
CA VAL A 11 2.43 -1.81 3.60
C VAL A 11 2.39 -1.15 4.96
N LYS A 12 2.79 0.12 4.96
CA LYS A 12 2.71 0.96 6.14
C LYS A 12 1.98 2.25 5.82
N TRP A 13 1.24 2.75 6.80
CA TRP A 13 0.55 4.03 6.72
C TRP A 13 0.82 4.83 7.99
N LYS A 14 0.73 6.15 7.87
CA LYS A 14 0.84 7.04 9.02
C LYS A 14 -0.52 7.12 9.71
N TRP A 15 -0.54 6.97 11.03
CA TRP A 15 -1.69 7.35 11.87
C TRP A 15 -1.33 8.60 12.68
N GLU A 16 -2.31 9.16 13.40
CA GLU A 16 -2.18 10.45 14.09
C GLU A 16 -0.86 10.62 14.85
N THR A 17 -0.45 9.62 15.63
CA THR A 17 0.78 9.69 16.43
C THR A 17 1.73 8.51 16.23
N GLY A 18 1.61 7.77 15.12
CA GLY A 18 2.57 6.70 14.82
C GLY A 18 2.48 6.14 13.41
N TRP A 19 2.95 4.89 13.26
CA TRP A 19 2.84 4.11 12.03
C TRP A 19 2.02 2.84 12.25
N GLY A 20 1.14 2.54 11.29
CA GLY A 20 0.41 1.29 11.22
C GLY A 20 1.04 0.45 10.12
N GLU A 21 1.23 -0.82 10.39
CA GLU A 21 1.82 -1.80 9.48
C GLU A 21 0.87 -2.98 9.33
N GLY A 22 0.87 -3.59 8.15
CA GLY A 22 0.06 -4.77 7.87
C GLY A 22 0.25 -5.27 6.45
N GLN A 23 -0.39 -6.39 6.14
CA GLN A 23 -0.36 -7.01 4.82
C GLN A 23 -1.67 -6.80 4.07
N ILE A 24 -1.57 -6.53 2.77
CA ILE A 24 -2.73 -6.43 1.89
C ILE A 24 -3.34 -7.83 1.73
N ARG A 25 -4.59 -7.99 2.18
CA ARG A 25 -5.37 -9.22 2.00
C ARG A 25 -6.23 -9.18 0.74
N GLU A 26 -6.83 -8.03 0.47
CA GLU A 26 -7.75 -7.88 -0.66
C GLU A 26 -7.63 -6.47 -1.26
N ARG A 27 -7.93 -6.37 -2.55
CA ARG A 27 -8.06 -5.11 -3.29
C ARG A 27 -9.49 -4.93 -3.77
N PHE A 28 -9.99 -3.72 -3.64
CA PHE A 28 -11.29 -3.30 -4.11
C PHE A 28 -11.13 -2.13 -5.08
N THR A 29 -11.76 -2.24 -6.25
CA THR A 29 -11.84 -1.17 -7.25
C THR A 29 -13.24 -0.58 -7.35
N GLU A 30 -14.14 -1.02 -6.47
CA GLU A 30 -15.54 -0.65 -6.41
C GLU A 30 -15.95 -0.41 -4.95
N ARG A 31 -17.07 0.29 -4.73
CA ARG A 31 -17.62 0.54 -3.40
C ARG A 31 -17.69 -0.77 -2.61
N VAL A 32 -17.03 -0.80 -1.47
CA VAL A 32 -16.99 -1.95 -0.57
C VAL A 32 -17.53 -1.56 0.79
N THR A 33 -18.37 -2.42 1.36
CA THR A 33 -18.82 -2.35 2.75
C THR A 33 -18.34 -3.60 3.46
N ARG A 34 -17.55 -3.43 4.53
CA ARG A 34 -17.06 -4.53 5.37
C ARG A 34 -17.39 -4.24 6.82
N GLN A 35 -17.84 -5.28 7.52
CA GLN A 35 -17.97 -5.21 8.97
C GLN A 35 -16.60 -5.45 9.62
N ILE A 36 -16.08 -4.44 10.31
CA ILE A 36 -14.80 -4.45 10.99
C ILE A 36 -15.05 -4.08 12.46
N ASN A 37 -14.66 -4.96 13.39
CA ASN A 37 -14.88 -4.76 14.84
C ASN A 37 -16.34 -4.43 15.21
N GLY A 38 -17.31 -5.03 14.50
CA GLY A 38 -18.74 -4.80 14.74
C GLY A 38 -19.31 -3.50 14.14
N ALA A 39 -18.50 -2.73 13.41
CA ALA A 39 -18.94 -1.53 12.69
C ALA A 39 -18.89 -1.75 11.18
N ASP A 40 -19.92 -1.28 10.46
CA ASP A 40 -19.94 -1.29 9.00
C ASP A 40 -19.12 -0.14 8.43
N ILE A 41 -17.95 -0.48 7.89
CA ILE A 41 -17.05 0.47 7.23
C ILE A 41 -17.32 0.40 5.73
N THR A 42 -17.87 1.49 5.20
CA THR A 42 -18.08 1.66 3.76
C THR A 42 -17.03 2.60 3.18
N ARG A 43 -16.39 2.18 2.09
CA ARG A 43 -15.42 3.01 1.37
C ARG A 43 -15.71 2.99 -0.12
N ASN A 44 -15.65 4.16 -0.73
CA ASN A 44 -15.78 4.30 -2.17
C ASN A 44 -14.42 4.02 -2.81
N ALA A 45 -14.24 2.82 -3.33
CA ALA A 45 -13.09 2.51 -4.17
C ALA A 45 -13.48 2.69 -5.64
N THR A 46 -12.50 3.11 -6.44
CA THR A 46 -12.63 3.27 -7.89
C THR A 46 -11.41 2.66 -8.58
N ASN A 47 -11.42 2.62 -9.92
CA ASN A 47 -10.26 2.15 -10.67
C ASN A 47 -9.04 3.09 -10.52
N ASP A 48 -9.31 4.39 -10.33
CA ASP A 48 -8.29 5.43 -10.14
C ASP A 48 -7.77 5.45 -8.69
N GLU A 49 -8.69 5.34 -7.72
CA GLU A 49 -8.37 5.23 -6.30
C GLU A 49 -8.93 3.91 -5.72
N PRO A 50 -8.20 2.79 -5.89
CA PRO A 50 -8.61 1.52 -5.28
C PRO A 50 -8.39 1.54 -3.78
N ALA A 51 -9.21 0.78 -3.06
CA ALA A 51 -9.08 0.54 -1.63
C ALA A 51 -8.46 -0.83 -1.38
N TYR A 52 -7.64 -0.92 -0.35
CA TYR A 52 -6.98 -2.15 0.06
C TYR A 52 -7.42 -2.49 1.48
N LEU A 53 -7.79 -3.75 1.68
CA LEU A 53 -7.99 -4.31 3.00
C LEU A 53 -6.66 -4.83 3.50
N ILE A 54 -6.18 -4.21 4.57
CA ILE A 54 -4.92 -4.54 5.20
C ILE A 54 -5.24 -5.25 6.51
N GLU A 55 -4.64 -6.41 6.71
CA GLU A 55 -4.74 -7.16 7.96
C GLU A 55 -3.41 -7.08 8.72
N GLN A 56 -3.52 -6.78 10.00
CA GLN A 56 -2.42 -6.63 10.93
C GLN A 56 -2.13 -7.96 11.62
N ALA A 57 -0.95 -8.09 12.22
CA ALA A 57 -0.55 -9.30 12.93
C ALA A 57 -1.48 -9.63 14.12
N ASP A 58 -2.04 -8.61 14.77
CA ASP A 58 -3.00 -8.75 15.87
C ASP A 58 -4.41 -9.21 15.42
N GLY A 59 -4.62 -9.46 14.11
CA GLY A 59 -5.92 -9.79 13.52
C GLY A 59 -6.81 -8.57 13.25
N GLY A 60 -6.32 -7.36 13.55
CA GLY A 60 -6.97 -6.12 13.19
C GLY A 60 -7.05 -5.94 11.67
N ARG A 61 -8.19 -5.49 11.18
CA ARG A 61 -8.39 -5.19 9.76
C ARG A 61 -8.63 -3.71 9.58
N VAL A 62 -7.98 -3.12 8.59
CA VAL A 62 -8.16 -1.71 8.23
C VAL A 62 -8.36 -1.59 6.74
N LEU A 63 -9.21 -0.63 6.35
CA LEU A 63 -9.46 -0.34 4.95
C LEU A 63 -8.85 1.02 4.61
N LYS A 64 -7.93 1.04 3.65
CA LYS A 64 -7.18 2.24 3.26
C LYS A 64 -7.14 2.41 1.75
N SER A 65 -7.21 3.66 1.28
CA SER A 65 -7.02 3.98 -0.14
C SER A 65 -5.56 3.83 -0.54
N GLN A 66 -5.31 3.55 -1.83
CA GLN A 66 -3.96 3.49 -2.41
C GLN A 66 -3.09 4.69 -2.02
N SER A 67 -3.69 5.88 -2.03
CA SER A 67 -3.01 7.15 -1.80
C SER A 67 -2.58 7.36 -0.34
N GLU A 68 -3.17 6.63 0.61
CA GLU A 68 -2.89 6.74 2.05
C GLU A 68 -1.77 5.78 2.53
N ILE A 69 -1.47 4.75 1.75
CA ILE A 69 -0.54 3.67 2.13
C ILE A 69 0.77 3.79 1.36
N LYS A 70 1.87 3.35 1.99
CA LYS A 70 3.21 3.32 1.40
C LYS A 70 3.73 1.89 1.42
N HIS A 71 4.53 1.57 0.40
CA HIS A 71 5.18 0.27 0.32
C HIS A 71 6.22 0.20 1.44
N ASP A 72 6.24 -0.89 2.20
CA ASP A 72 7.28 -1.08 3.19
C ASP A 72 8.57 -1.61 2.55
N SER A 73 8.49 -2.25 1.37
CA SER A 73 9.70 -2.81 0.78
C SER A 73 10.66 -1.75 0.24
N PRO A 74 11.98 -1.98 0.33
CA PRO A 74 13.01 -1.19 -0.32
C PRO A 74 13.08 -1.36 -1.86
N GLY A 75 12.01 -1.88 -2.50
CA GLY A 75 12.01 -2.32 -3.89
C GLY A 75 11.70 -1.26 -4.96
N ASP A 76 11.16 -0.09 -4.59
CA ASP A 76 10.76 0.95 -5.58
C ASP A 76 11.82 2.07 -5.76
N ALA A 77 13.08 1.81 -5.38
CA ALA A 77 14.21 2.66 -5.75
C ALA A 77 14.68 2.47 -7.20
N LEU A 78 13.87 1.85 -8.08
CA LEU A 78 14.23 1.56 -9.47
C LEU A 78 13.39 2.28 -10.54
N CYS A 79 12.45 3.18 -10.18
CA CYS A 79 11.72 3.96 -11.20
C CYS A 79 11.62 5.46 -10.91
N SER A 80 12.67 6.08 -10.36
CA SER A 80 12.84 7.54 -10.36
C SER A 80 14.28 8.00 -10.57
N ARG A 81 15.11 7.17 -11.21
CA ARG A 81 16.39 7.66 -11.77
C ARG A 81 16.10 8.16 -13.18
N PRO A 82 16.31 9.45 -13.51
CA PRO A 82 16.63 9.76 -14.89
C PRO A 82 17.85 8.90 -15.25
N VAL A 83 17.75 8.12 -16.32
CA VAL A 83 18.93 7.56 -16.99
C VAL A 83 19.79 8.75 -17.36
N SER A 84 20.81 9.03 -16.54
CA SER A 84 21.96 9.81 -16.97
C SER A 84 23.18 9.14 -16.36
N LEU A 85 23.93 8.52 -17.26
CA LEU A 85 25.14 7.76 -17.02
C LEU A 85 26.13 8.56 -16.18
N ASN A 86 26.41 8.09 -14.97
CA ASN A 86 27.72 8.30 -14.37
C ASN A 86 28.39 6.94 -14.19
N LYS A 87 29.06 6.55 -15.28
CA LYS A 87 30.39 5.93 -15.31
C LYS A 87 30.77 5.18 -14.02
N CYS A 88 30.49 3.88 -13.99
CA CYS A 88 31.25 2.96 -13.16
C CYS A 88 32.64 2.80 -13.80
N GLU A 89 33.65 3.42 -13.21
CA GLU A 89 35.04 2.97 -13.32
C GLU A 89 35.50 2.69 -11.90
N LEU A 90 35.54 1.40 -11.56
CA LEU A 90 36.21 0.87 -10.38
C LEU A 90 36.95 -0.38 -10.85
N LEU A 91 38.16 -0.15 -11.33
CA LEU A 91 39.22 -1.14 -11.44
C LEU A 91 40.49 -0.43 -10.93
N PRO A 92 41.44 -1.16 -10.33
CA PRO A 92 42.55 -0.58 -9.57
C PRO A 92 43.44 0.36 -10.39
#